data_AF-A0A923R9W5-F1
#
_entry.id   AF-A0A923R9W5-F1
#
_cell.length_a   1.000
_cell.length_b   1.000
_cell.length_c   1.000
_cell.angle_alpha   90.00
_cell.angle_beta   90.00
_cell.angle_gamma   90.00
#
_symmetry.space_group_name_H-M   'P 1'
#
loop_
_entity.id
_entity.type
_entity.pdbx_description
1 polymer ?
#
loop_
_entity_poly.entity_id
_entity_poly.type
_entity_poly.pdbx_seq_one_letter_code
_entity_poly.pdbx_strand_id
1 'polypeptide(L)'
;VEDTVGRHDFLLTPCSKDTFRIIYDDPDPHRGCEGNLLDAFQKYGITRPSLPVTFNLFMNVLISPEGVLTVAPPRSKAGDYIIIEALEDLIVGLTACSAPQSNNGSFKPIAYEILTKF
;
A
#
# COMPACT_ATOMS: atom_id res chain seq x y z
N VAL A 1 7.68 8.34 -13.67
CA VAL A 1 7.49 8.79 -15.07
C VAL A 1 6.19 9.57 -15.22
N GLU A 2 5.07 8.99 -14.78
CA GLU A 2 3.75 9.62 -14.88
C GLU A 2 2.91 9.29 -13.63
N ASP A 3 2.05 10.22 -13.22
CA ASP A 3 1.13 10.04 -12.10
C ASP A 3 -0.16 10.84 -12.36
N THR A 4 -1.27 10.11 -12.48
CA THR A 4 -2.60 10.71 -12.74
C THR A 4 -3.33 11.14 -11.47
N VAL A 5 -2.83 10.79 -10.28
CA VAL A 5 -3.47 11.01 -8.97
C VAL A 5 -2.79 12.11 -8.17
N GLY A 6 -1.45 12.15 -8.17
CA GLY A 6 -0.65 13.17 -7.50
C GLY A 6 -0.62 13.05 -5.96
N ARG A 7 -1.11 11.94 -5.39
CA ARG A 7 -1.18 11.74 -3.93
C ARG A 7 -1.03 10.27 -3.54
N HIS A 8 0.01 10.01 -2.76
CA HIS A 8 0.39 8.71 -2.22
C HIS A 8 0.99 8.91 -0.82
N ASP A 9 1.24 7.82 -0.10
CA ASP A 9 1.76 7.88 1.26
C ASP A 9 3.01 6.99 1.47
N PHE A 10 3.90 7.45 2.34
CA PHE A 10 5.09 6.74 2.82
C PHE A 10 5.18 6.72 4.36
N LEU A 11 4.21 7.33 5.06
CA LEU A 11 4.28 7.54 6.50
C LEU A 11 3.66 6.37 7.27
N LEU A 12 2.62 5.74 6.72
CA LEU A 12 1.92 4.65 7.38
C LEU A 12 2.51 3.30 6.95
N THR A 13 2.69 2.43 7.94
CA THR A 13 3.20 1.07 7.72
C THR A 13 2.16 0.20 7.00
N PRO A 14 2.60 -0.87 6.30
CA PRO A 14 1.66 -1.83 5.72
C PRO A 14 0.78 -2.41 6.82
N CYS A 15 -0.54 -2.48 6.58
CA CYS A 15 -1.46 -3.04 7.57
C CYS A 15 -1.08 -4.49 7.89
N SER A 16 -1.06 -4.81 9.18
CA SER A 16 -0.73 -6.12 9.73
C SER A 16 -1.86 -6.64 10.61
N LYS A 17 -1.78 -7.90 11.06
CA LYS A 17 -2.72 -8.43 12.07
C LYS A 17 -2.83 -7.51 13.30
N ASP A 18 -1.72 -6.89 13.69
CA ASP A 18 -1.68 -6.00 14.85
C ASP A 18 -2.39 -4.68 14.55
N THR A 19 -2.25 -4.15 13.33
CA THR A 19 -3.03 -3.00 12.86
C THR A 19 -4.54 -3.29 12.94
N PHE A 20 -4.98 -4.47 12.49
CA PHE A 20 -6.39 -4.84 12.52
C PHE A 20 -6.95 -4.98 13.93
N ARG A 21 -6.18 -5.59 14.85
CA ARG A 21 -6.57 -5.66 16.27
C ARG A 21 -6.67 -4.27 16.90
N ILE A 22 -5.65 -3.44 16.72
CA ILE A 22 -5.53 -2.17 17.45
C ILE A 22 -6.48 -1.11 16.91
N ILE A 23 -6.59 -0.98 15.58
CA ILE A 23 -7.33 0.12 14.94
C ILE A 23 -8.79 -0.27 14.65
N TYR A 24 -9.05 -1.55 14.38
CA TYR A 24 -10.35 -2.02 13.91
C TYR A 24 -11.06 -2.97 14.88
N ASP A 25 -10.45 -3.26 16.05
CA ASP A 25 -11.01 -4.14 17.09
C ASP A 25 -11.39 -5.54 16.54
N ASP A 26 -10.61 -6.06 15.59
CA ASP A 26 -10.81 -7.38 15.00
C ASP A 26 -10.11 -8.47 15.84
N PRO A 27 -10.84 -9.38 16.51
CA PRO A 27 -10.24 -10.41 17.37
C PRO A 27 -9.54 -11.52 16.58
N ASP A 28 -9.91 -11.77 15.32
CA ASP A 28 -9.28 -12.78 14.46
C ASP A 28 -8.90 -12.20 13.09
N PRO A 29 -7.90 -11.31 13.06
CA PRO A 29 -7.59 -10.54 11.87
C PRO A 29 -6.91 -11.39 10.81
N HIS A 30 -7.25 -11.08 9.57
CA HIS A 30 -6.49 -11.55 8.41
C HIS A 30 -5.06 -10.97 8.41
N ARG A 31 -4.18 -11.53 7.59
CA ARG A 31 -2.74 -11.19 7.57
C ARG A 31 -2.37 -9.76 7.14
N GLY A 32 -3.24 -9.06 6.41
CA GLY A 32 -3.00 -7.70 5.94
C GLY A 32 -1.94 -7.60 4.83
N CYS A 33 -1.60 -6.37 4.43
CA CYS A 33 -0.57 -6.10 3.41
C CYS A 33 0.79 -6.68 3.82
N GLU A 34 1.17 -6.54 5.09
CA GLU A 34 2.45 -7.06 5.58
C GLU A 34 2.53 -8.57 5.38
N GLY A 35 1.50 -9.32 5.82
CA GLY A 35 1.46 -10.76 5.65
C GLY A 35 1.35 -11.20 4.19
N ASN A 36 0.62 -10.46 3.34
CA ASN A 36 0.58 -10.72 1.90
C ASN A 36 1.97 -10.61 1.26
N LEU A 37 2.72 -9.56 1.62
CA LEU A 37 4.05 -9.33 1.07
C LEU A 37 5.08 -10.35 1.58
N LEU A 38 5.01 -10.72 2.87
CA LEU A 38 5.89 -11.76 3.43
C LEU A 38 5.68 -13.11 2.77
N ASP A 39 4.43 -13.49 2.51
CA ASP A 39 4.08 -14.72 1.79
C ASP A 39 4.62 -14.68 0.35
N ALA A 40 4.35 -13.59 -0.38
CA ALA A 40 4.81 -13.42 -1.76
C ALA A 40 6.34 -13.41 -1.89
N PHE A 41 7.04 -12.83 -0.91
CA PHE A 41 8.49 -12.72 -0.93
C PHE A 41 9.24 -13.87 -0.27
N GLN A 42 8.55 -14.85 0.33
CA GLN A 42 9.17 -15.96 1.05
C GLN A 42 10.23 -16.69 0.20
N LYS A 43 9.96 -16.91 -1.10
CA LYS A 43 10.88 -17.58 -2.04
C LYS A 43 12.17 -16.82 -2.31
N TYR A 44 12.21 -15.52 -1.99
CA TYR A 44 13.40 -14.67 -2.11
C TYR A 44 14.15 -14.51 -0.78
N GLY A 45 13.72 -15.20 0.28
CA GLY A 45 14.35 -15.12 1.60
C GLY A 45 14.06 -13.83 2.37
N ILE A 46 13.11 -13.00 1.90
CA ILE A 46 12.69 -11.79 2.60
C ILE A 46 11.81 -12.19 3.79
N THR A 47 12.16 -11.68 4.96
CA THR A 47 11.46 -11.92 6.22
C THR A 47 10.99 -10.60 6.82
N ARG A 48 10.20 -10.64 7.90
CA ARG A 48 9.65 -9.43 8.55
C ARG A 48 10.69 -8.36 8.87
N PRO A 49 11.88 -8.68 9.42
CA PRO A 49 12.91 -7.68 9.70
C PRO A 49 13.48 -6.98 8.46
N SER A 50 13.40 -7.61 7.29
CA SER A 50 13.91 -7.06 6.02
C SER A 50 12.83 -6.44 5.14
N LEU A 51 11.55 -6.51 5.53
CA LEU A 51 10.46 -5.91 4.78
C LEU A 51 10.43 -4.39 5.07
N PRO A 52 10.64 -3.52 4.07
CA PRO A 52 10.59 -2.08 4.28
C PRO A 52 9.15 -1.61 4.46
N VAL A 53 9.00 -0.33 4.84
CA VAL A 53 7.70 0.35 4.72
C VAL A 53 7.23 0.33 3.27
N THR A 54 5.92 0.20 3.06
CA THR A 54 5.35 0.20 1.73
C THR A 54 5.21 1.61 1.18
N PHE A 55 5.37 1.74 -0.14
CA PHE A 55 4.84 2.89 -0.84
C PHE A 55 3.32 2.69 -1.02
N ASN A 56 2.51 3.45 -0.29
CA ASN A 56 1.07 3.29 -0.24
C ASN A 56 0.41 4.00 -1.42
N LEU A 57 0.32 3.28 -2.55
CA LEU A 57 -0.32 3.75 -3.77
C LEU A 57 -1.74 4.23 -3.51
N PHE A 58 -2.05 5.41 -4.05
CA PHE A 58 -3.36 6.10 -3.98
C PHE A 58 -3.86 6.47 -2.59
N MET A 59 -3.13 6.16 -1.52
CA MET A 59 -3.52 6.50 -0.16
C MET A 59 -3.39 8.01 0.08
N ASN A 60 -4.42 8.60 0.68
CA ASN A 60 -4.51 10.04 0.90
C ASN A 60 -4.33 10.38 2.38
N VAL A 61 -3.07 10.41 2.83
CA VAL A 61 -2.70 10.85 4.18
C VAL A 61 -2.50 12.37 4.18
N LEU A 62 -3.12 13.04 5.14
CA LEU A 62 -3.00 14.47 5.38
C LEU A 62 -2.29 14.71 6.71
N ILE A 63 -1.44 15.73 6.75
CA ILE A 63 -0.77 16.20 7.97
C ILE A 63 -1.29 17.60 8.27
N SER A 64 -1.84 17.81 9.46
CA SER A 64 -2.23 19.15 9.91
C SER A 64 -0.99 19.98 10.28
N PRO A 65 -1.09 21.31 10.37
CA PRO A 65 0.01 22.16 10.87
C PRO A 65 0.52 21.77 12.27
N GLU A 66 -0.34 21.14 13.08
CA GLU A 66 -0.01 20.62 14.42
C GLU A 66 0.64 19.24 14.38
N GLY A 67 0.85 18.66 13.19
CA GLY A 67 1.48 17.35 13.01
C GLY A 67 0.51 16.16 13.12
N VAL A 68 -0.80 16.40 13.12
CA VAL A 68 -1.79 15.31 13.22
C VAL A 68 -1.96 14.63 11.86
N LEU A 69 -1.79 13.30 11.84
CA LEU A 69 -2.04 12.47 10.66
C LEU A 69 -3.51 12.08 10.58
N THR A 70 -4.10 12.23 9.40
CA THR A 70 -5.46 11.74 9.09
C THR A 70 -5.49 11.02 7.76
N VAL A 71 -6.28 9.95 7.68
CA VAL A 71 -6.51 9.20 6.43
C VAL A 71 -7.80 9.73 5.81
N ALA A 72 -7.67 10.48 4.71
CA ALA A 72 -8.80 10.98 3.94
C ALA A 72 -9.17 9.99 2.81
N PRO A 73 -10.36 10.11 2.20
CA PRO A 73 -10.73 9.29 1.05
C PRO A 73 -9.68 9.37 -0.07
N PRO A 74 -9.36 8.24 -0.73
CA PRO A 74 -8.49 8.24 -1.91
C PRO A 74 -9.00 9.21 -2.98
N ARG A 75 -8.07 9.88 -3.66
CA ARG A 75 -8.41 10.78 -4.78
C ARG A 75 -8.56 10.05 -6.11
N SER A 76 -8.06 8.82 -6.18
CA SER A 76 -8.06 7.98 -7.37
C SER A 76 -9.45 7.50 -7.76
N LYS A 77 -9.69 7.39 -9.05
CA LYS A 77 -10.85 6.72 -9.68
C LYS A 77 -10.39 5.52 -10.51
N ALA A 78 -11.34 4.70 -10.97
CA ALA A 78 -11.04 3.61 -11.87
C ALA A 78 -10.38 4.14 -13.16
N GLY A 79 -9.28 3.52 -13.56
CA GLY A 79 -8.48 3.94 -14.71
C GLY A 79 -7.32 4.89 -14.38
N ASP A 80 -7.27 5.46 -13.17
CA ASP A 80 -6.08 6.19 -12.74
C ASP A 80 -4.90 5.23 -12.51
N TYR A 81 -3.70 5.70 -12.83
CA TYR A 81 -2.47 4.94 -12.74
C TYR A 81 -1.28 5.81 -12.33
N ILE A 82 -0.19 5.12 -11.97
CA ILE A 82 1.16 5.68 -11.94
C ILE A 82 2.08 4.80 -12.79
N ILE A 83 3.15 5.42 -13.30
CA ILE A 83 4.21 4.74 -14.04
C ILE A 83 5.53 4.98 -13.32
N ILE A 84 6.14 3.89 -12.85
CA ILE A 84 7.45 3.87 -12.20
C ILE A 84 8.45 3.25 -13.18
N GLU A 85 9.58 3.94 -13.38
CA GLU A 85 10.71 3.40 -14.13
C GLU A 85 11.63 2.64 -13.18
N ALA A 86 11.95 1.39 -13.52
CA ALA A 86 12.95 0.63 -12.80
C ALA A 86 14.35 1.06 -13.27
N LEU A 87 15.13 1.66 -12.36
CA LEU A 87 16.50 2.12 -12.64
C LEU A 87 17.56 1.01 -12.51
N GLU A 88 17.16 -0.14 -11.98
CA GLU A 88 17.95 -1.36 -11.82
C GLU A 88 17.01 -2.59 -11.83
N ASP A 89 17.57 -3.79 -11.75
CA ASP A 89 16.77 -5.02 -11.63
C ASP A 89 16.07 -5.08 -10.27
N LEU A 90 14.74 -5.21 -10.28
CA LEU A 90 13.90 -5.15 -9.07
C LEU A 90 13.03 -6.38 -8.90
N ILE A 91 12.81 -6.75 -7.64
CA ILE A 91 11.71 -7.62 -7.22
C ILE A 91 10.64 -6.70 -6.61
N VAL A 92 9.49 -6.60 -7.27
CA VAL A 92 8.39 -5.73 -6.82
C VAL A 92 7.26 -6.57 -6.23
N GLY A 93 6.84 -6.21 -5.02
CA GLY A 93 5.66 -6.78 -4.36
C GLY A 93 4.51 -5.79 -4.38
N LEU A 94 3.37 -6.24 -4.89
CA LEU A 94 2.14 -5.44 -4.98
C LEU A 94 1.01 -6.18 -4.26
N THR A 95 0.28 -5.49 -3.40
CA THR A 95 -0.88 -6.04 -2.70
C THR A 95 -2.02 -5.02 -2.69
N ALA A 96 -3.24 -5.48 -2.97
CA ALA A 96 -4.44 -4.70 -2.72
C ALA A 96 -4.69 -4.65 -1.20
N CYS A 97 -4.80 -3.45 -0.65
CA CYS A 97 -4.95 -3.24 0.79
C CYS A 97 -6.37 -3.55 1.24
N SER A 98 -6.53 -4.27 2.36
CA SER A 98 -7.83 -4.56 2.97
C SER A 98 -8.13 -3.74 4.23
N ALA A 99 -7.40 -2.64 4.47
CA ALA A 99 -7.69 -1.71 5.57
C ALA A 99 -8.85 -0.77 5.20
N PRO A 100 -10.00 -0.79 5.92
CA PRO A 100 -11.17 0.04 5.57
C PRO A 100 -10.89 1.53 5.47
N GLN A 101 -10.15 2.12 6.43
CA GLN A 101 -9.91 3.57 6.45
C GLN A 101 -9.09 4.02 5.24
N SER A 102 -8.07 3.25 4.85
CA SER A 102 -7.23 3.54 3.68
C SER A 102 -7.98 3.44 2.35
N ASN A 103 -9.07 2.66 2.30
CA ASN A 103 -9.83 2.37 1.08
C ASN A 103 -11.21 3.02 1.06
N ASN A 104 -11.50 3.95 1.98
CA ASN A 104 -12.82 4.56 2.13
C ASN A 104 -13.96 3.52 2.21
N GLY A 105 -13.70 2.42 2.94
CA GLY A 105 -14.66 1.34 3.19
C GLY A 105 -14.94 0.37 2.03
N SER A 106 -14.28 0.52 0.87
CA SER A 106 -14.53 -0.33 -0.30
C SER A 106 -13.24 -0.92 -0.87
N PHE A 107 -13.12 -2.25 -0.87
CA PHE A 107 -11.95 -2.95 -1.37
C PHE A 107 -12.09 -3.27 -2.86
N LYS A 108 -11.05 -2.94 -3.64
CA LYS A 108 -11.02 -3.09 -5.10
C LYS A 108 -9.69 -3.72 -5.52
N PRO A 109 -9.64 -4.44 -6.66
CA PRO A 109 -8.38 -4.95 -7.19
C PRO A 109 -7.47 -3.80 -7.62
N ILE A 110 -6.18 -4.05 -7.57
CA ILE A 110 -5.15 -3.21 -8.21
C ILE A 110 -4.54 -4.01 -9.37
N ALA A 111 -4.46 -3.38 -10.53
CA ALA A 111 -3.84 -3.97 -11.72
C ALA A 111 -2.40 -3.46 -11.85
N TYR A 112 -1.56 -4.24 -12.53
CA TYR A 112 -0.22 -3.84 -12.92
C TYR A 112 0.08 -4.35 -14.32
N GLU A 113 0.98 -3.65 -15.01
CA GLU A 113 1.53 -4.02 -16.30
C GLU A 113 3.03 -3.74 -16.30
N ILE A 114 3.82 -4.59 -16.96
CA ILE A 114 5.25 -4.38 -17.18
C ILE A 114 5.41 -3.83 -18.59
N LEU A 115 5.79 -2.56 -18.70
CA LEU A 115 6.04 -1.89 -19.97
C LEU A 115 7.49 -2.13 -20.40
N THR A 116 7.70 -2.62 -21.62
CA THR A 116 9.06 -2.91 -22.15
C THR A 116 9.63 -1.79 -23.01
N LYS A 117 8.84 -0.75 -23.31
CA LYS A 117 9.24 0.43 -24.10
C LYS A 117 8.44 1.64 -23.62
N PHE A 118 9.13 2.75 -23.40
CA PHE A 118 8.55 4.08 -23.19
C PHE A 118 8.72 4.92 -24.45
#